data_AF-A0A2N0VMG3-F1
#
_entry.id   AF-A0A2N0VMG3-F1
#
_cell.length_a   1.000
_cell.length_b   1.000
_cell.length_c   1.000
_cell.angle_alpha   90.00
_cell.angle_beta   90.00
_cell.angle_gamma   90.00
#
_symmetry.space_group_name_H-M   'P 1'
#
loop_
_entity.id
_entity.type
_entity.pdbx_description
1 polymer ?
#
loop_
_entity_poly.entity_id
_entity_poly.type
_entity_poly.pdbx_seq_one_letter_code
_entity_poly.pdbx_strand_id
1 'polypeptide(L)'
;MEIDKVVLIAISSVLGGALLGILFAPEKGKKTRKTLARKRDEYLNEIRKNSEDLSQQLKNYTDTVLDKSKATAQNLKQDVEDYAEWTFQELYDQAKELKIKGYSQMNKSELIQALEDLKVEK
;
A
#
# COMPACT_ATOMS: atom_id res chain seq x y z
N MET A 1 -5.41 2.12 4.05
CA MET A 1 -3.98 1.96 4.44
C MET A 1 -3.54 0.49 4.34
N GLU A 2 -3.81 -0.17 3.21
CA GLU A 2 -3.57 -1.62 3.04
C GLU A 2 -2.45 -1.91 2.03
N ILE A 3 -2.29 -1.06 1.02
CA ILE A 3 -1.29 -1.20 -0.04
C ILE A 3 0.13 -1.04 0.52
N ASP A 4 0.36 -0.10 1.45
CA ASP A 4 1.67 0.12 2.08
C ASP A 4 2.15 -1.13 2.83
N LYS A 5 1.22 -1.85 3.47
CA LYS A 5 1.50 -3.11 4.18
C LYS A 5 1.76 -4.24 3.19
N VAL A 6 0.98 -4.34 2.12
CA VAL A 6 1.15 -5.38 1.08
C VAL A 6 2.48 -5.24 0.35
N VAL A 7 2.90 -4.02 0.01
CA VAL A 7 4.19 -3.74 -0.64
C VAL A 7 5.35 -4.05 0.31
N LEU A 8 5.24 -3.68 1.59
CA LEU A 8 6.26 -3.99 2.60
C LEU A 8 6.39 -5.50 2.85
N ILE A 9 5.28 -6.23 2.88
CA ILE A 9 5.24 -7.70 3.02
C ILE A 9 5.87 -8.37 1.79
N ALA A 10 5.56 -7.88 0.59
CA ALA A 10 6.11 -8.41 -0.66
C ALA A 10 7.65 -8.25 -0.71
N ILE A 11 8.19 -7.07 -0.41
CA ILE A 11 9.64 -6.80 -0.42
C ILE A 11 10.37 -7.66 0.63
N SER A 12 9.77 -7.83 1.81
CA SER A 12 10.35 -8.63 2.90
C SER A 12 10.42 -10.13 2.56
N SER A 13 9.47 -10.65 1.77
CA SER A 13 9.44 -12.07 1.36
C SER A 13 10.50 -12.44 0.31
N VAL A 14 10.91 -11.50 -0.54
CA VAL A 14 11.87 -11.75 -1.64
C VAL A 14 13.29 -12.00 -1.11
N LEU A 15 13.66 -11.43 0.04
CA LEU A 15 15.00 -11.62 0.64
C LEU A 15 15.26 -13.06 1.13
N GLY A 16 14.21 -13.84 1.40
CA GLY A 16 14.35 -15.23 1.89
C GLY A 16 14.40 -16.31 0.80
N GLY A 17 13.86 -16.06 -0.40
CA GLY A 17 13.61 -17.12 -1.39
C GLY A 17 14.84 -17.61 -2.14
N ALA A 18 15.77 -16.72 -2.49
CA ALA A 18 16.92 -17.06 -3.35
C ALA A 18 18.05 -17.78 -2.60
N LEU A 19 18.25 -17.46 -1.31
CA LEU A 19 19.33 -18.05 -0.51
C LEU A 19 19.05 -19.54 -0.21
N LEU A 20 17.79 -19.92 0.01
CA LEU A 20 17.42 -21.32 0.24
C LEU A 20 17.63 -22.20 -1.00
N GLY A 21 17.38 -21.69 -2.20
CA GLY A 21 17.59 -22.43 -3.47
C GLY A 21 19.06 -22.71 -3.79
N ILE A 22 19.97 -21.80 -3.41
CA ILE A 22 21.42 -21.99 -3.58
C ILE A 22 21.99 -22.89 -2.47
N LEU A 23 21.45 -22.81 -1.24
CA LEU A 23 21.95 -23.57 -0.09
C LEU A 23 21.54 -25.06 -0.11
N PHE A 24 20.37 -25.41 -0.66
CA PHE A 24 19.85 -26.79 -0.67
C PHE A 24 20.30 -27.65 -1.85
N ALA A 25 20.84 -27.07 -2.95
CA ALA A 25 21.16 -27.82 -4.16
C ALA A 25 22.63 -27.67 -4.61
N PRO A 26 23.60 -28.30 -3.92
CA PRO A 26 24.96 -28.44 -4.45
C PRO A 26 25.03 -29.67 -5.36
N GLU A 27 24.40 -29.63 -6.55
CA GLU A 27 24.57 -30.72 -7.52
C GLU A 27 25.85 -30.54 -8.35
N LYS A 28 26.87 -31.28 -7.90
CA LYS A 28 27.97 -31.91 -8.66
C LYS A 28 28.18 -31.44 -10.10
N GLY A 29 29.28 -30.72 -10.32
CA GLY A 29 30.05 -30.78 -11.58
C GLY A 29 29.91 -29.62 -12.57
N LYS A 30 31.04 -29.28 -13.22
CA LYS A 30 31.20 -28.23 -14.25
C LYS A 30 30.10 -28.18 -15.33
N LYS A 31 29.51 -29.34 -15.69
CA LYS A 31 28.45 -29.43 -16.71
C LYS A 31 27.13 -28.82 -16.21
N THR A 32 26.77 -29.07 -14.97
CA THR A 32 25.54 -28.55 -14.33
C THR A 32 25.60 -27.03 -14.18
N ARG A 33 26.75 -26.46 -13.83
CA ARG A 33 26.95 -25.00 -13.76
C ARG A 33 26.76 -24.31 -15.12
N LYS A 34 27.26 -24.91 -16.21
CA LYS A 34 27.06 -24.36 -17.56
C LYS A 34 25.59 -24.41 -17.98
N THR A 35 24.90 -25.52 -17.72
CA THR A 35 23.47 -25.65 -18.05
C THR A 35 22.60 -24.71 -17.21
N LEU A 36 22.92 -24.55 -15.92
CA LEU A 36 22.22 -23.62 -15.04
C LEU A 36 22.45 -22.16 -15.44
N ALA A 37 23.69 -21.78 -15.75
CA ALA A 37 24.00 -20.44 -16.25
C ALA A 37 23.19 -20.12 -17.52
N ARG A 38 23.14 -21.06 -18.48
CA ARG A 38 22.35 -20.90 -19.70
C ARG A 38 20.86 -20.73 -19.41
N LYS A 39 20.27 -21.62 -18.59
CA LYS A 39 18.85 -21.54 -18.20
C LYS A 39 18.53 -20.27 -17.41
N ARG A 40 19.45 -19.80 -16.57
CA ARG A 40 19.33 -18.56 -15.80
C ARG A 40 19.32 -17.35 -16.72
N ASP A 41 20.22 -17.30 -17.70
CA ASP A 41 20.25 -16.19 -18.66
C ASP A 41 19.01 -16.18 -19.57
N GLU A 42 18.51 -17.36 -19.95
CA GLU A 42 17.25 -17.52 -20.70
C GLU A 42 16.03 -17.05 -19.89
N TYR A 43 15.91 -17.50 -18.63
CA TYR A 43 14.85 -17.08 -17.69
C TYR A 43 14.92 -15.59 -17.35
N LEU A 44 16.13 -15.05 -17.14
CA LEU A 44 16.30 -13.61 -16.91
C LEU A 44 15.97 -12.78 -18.16
N ASN A 45 16.24 -13.29 -19.35
CA ASN A 45 15.85 -12.61 -20.58
C ASN A 45 14.33 -12.64 -20.80
N GLU A 46 13.65 -13.72 -20.45
CA GLU A 46 12.18 -13.78 -20.45
C GLU A 46 11.59 -12.81 -19.43
N ILE A 47 12.12 -12.78 -18.20
CA ILE A 47 11.71 -11.79 -17.19
C ILE A 47 11.95 -10.37 -17.70
N ARG A 48 13.10 -10.07 -18.29
CA ARG A 48 13.41 -8.73 -18.81
C ARG A 48 12.43 -8.30 -19.92
N LYS A 49 12.08 -9.20 -20.84
CA LYS A 49 11.10 -8.92 -21.89
C LYS A 49 9.69 -8.70 -21.31
N ASN A 50 9.29 -9.52 -20.34
CA ASN A 50 7.98 -9.40 -19.70
C ASN A 50 7.94 -8.26 -18.65
N SER A 51 9.10 -7.78 -18.21
CA SER A 51 9.25 -6.68 -17.24
C SER A 51 8.84 -5.34 -17.83
N GLU A 52 9.03 -5.12 -19.13
CA GLU A 52 8.60 -3.87 -19.77
C GLU A 52 7.08 -3.78 -19.81
N ASP A 53 6.40 -4.87 -20.16
CA ASP A 53 4.94 -4.99 -20.13
C ASP A 53 4.40 -4.89 -18.68
N LEU A 54 5.03 -5.61 -17.74
CA LEU A 54 4.69 -5.53 -16.32
C LEU A 54 4.90 -4.11 -15.75
N SER A 55 5.98 -3.43 -16.14
CA SER A 55 6.27 -2.07 -15.69
C SER A 55 5.27 -1.06 -16.25
N GLN A 56 4.78 -1.25 -17.47
CA GLN A 56 3.74 -0.41 -18.04
C GLN A 56 2.39 -0.63 -17.34
N GLN A 57 2.01 -1.89 -17.08
CA GLN A 57 0.82 -2.22 -16.30
C GLN A 57 0.92 -1.68 -14.86
N LEU A 58 2.08 -1.83 -14.23
CA LEU A 58 2.35 -1.28 -12.90
C LEU A 58 2.34 0.24 -12.90
N LYS A 59 2.92 0.91 -13.90
CA LYS A 59 2.88 2.38 -14.01
C LYS A 59 1.45 2.88 -14.14
N ASN A 60 0.66 2.31 -15.04
CA ASN A 60 -0.73 2.74 -15.23
C ASN A 60 -1.57 2.51 -13.96
N TYR A 61 -1.38 1.39 -13.28
CA TYR A 61 -2.06 1.10 -12.01
C TYR A 61 -1.56 2.02 -10.88
N THR A 62 -0.25 2.24 -10.80
CA THR A 62 0.38 3.11 -9.79
C THR A 62 0.00 4.55 -10.00
N ASP A 63 0.04 5.08 -11.21
CA ASP A 63 -0.33 6.48 -11.52
C ASP A 63 -1.82 6.71 -11.21
N THR A 64 -2.70 5.76 -11.58
CA THR A 64 -4.13 5.85 -11.25
C THR A 64 -4.39 5.80 -9.74
N VAL A 65 -3.69 4.92 -9.01
CA VAL A 65 -3.81 4.82 -7.55
C VAL A 65 -3.19 6.04 -6.87
N LEU A 66 -2.06 6.54 -7.37
CA LEU A 66 -1.33 7.68 -6.83
C LEU A 66 -2.14 8.97 -7.02
N ASP A 67 -2.72 9.20 -8.20
CA ASP A 67 -3.55 10.37 -8.47
C ASP A 67 -4.86 10.34 -7.68
N LYS A 68 -5.51 9.18 -7.57
CA LYS A 68 -6.67 9.02 -6.68
C LYS A 68 -6.27 9.24 -5.22
N SER A 69 -5.13 8.70 -4.78
CA SER A 69 -4.65 8.88 -3.41
C SER A 69 -4.31 10.34 -3.09
N LYS A 70 -3.73 11.09 -4.04
CA LYS A 70 -3.45 12.51 -3.89
C LYS A 70 -4.72 13.34 -3.85
N ALA A 71 -5.67 13.07 -4.74
CA ALA A 71 -6.96 13.76 -4.74
C ALA A 71 -7.73 13.49 -3.44
N THR A 72 -7.81 12.24 -2.99
CA THR A 72 -8.41 11.89 -1.70
C THR A 72 -7.68 12.55 -0.54
N ALA A 73 -6.35 12.53 -0.51
CA ALA A 73 -5.56 13.17 0.56
C ALA A 73 -5.72 14.69 0.59
N GLN A 74 -5.88 15.35 -0.57
CA GLN A 74 -6.14 16.79 -0.63
C GLN A 74 -7.53 17.14 -0.10
N ASN A 75 -8.56 16.40 -0.50
CA ASN A 75 -9.92 16.58 0.03
C ASN A 75 -9.95 16.34 1.53
N LEU A 76 -9.30 15.26 1.99
CA LEU A 76 -9.23 14.93 3.41
C LEU A 76 -8.55 16.04 4.22
N LYS A 77 -7.44 16.59 3.72
CA LYS A 77 -6.75 17.72 4.38
C LYS A 77 -7.66 18.94 4.51
N GLN A 78 -8.38 19.28 3.45
CA GLN A 78 -9.28 20.42 3.44
C GLN A 78 -10.44 20.23 4.43
N ASP A 79 -11.02 19.03 4.47
CA ASP A 79 -12.10 18.68 5.41
C ASP A 79 -11.63 18.67 6.88
N VAL A 80 -10.40 18.22 7.13
CA VAL A 80 -9.78 18.25 8.47
C VAL A 80 -9.55 19.69 8.92
N GLU A 81 -9.14 20.56 8.00
CA GLU A 81 -8.98 22.00 8.25
C GLU A 81 -10.35 22.63 8.57
N ASP A 82 -11.41 22.26 7.85
CA ASP A 82 -12.78 22.70 8.14
C ASP A 82 -13.26 22.22 9.52
N TYR A 83 -13.01 20.97 9.92
CA TYR A 83 -13.39 20.46 11.23
C TYR A 83 -12.60 21.10 12.39
N ALA A 84 -11.37 21.55 12.14
CA ALA A 84 -10.57 22.26 13.14
C ALA A 84 -11.18 23.63 13.48
N GLU A 85 -11.78 24.28 12.48
CA GLU A 85 -12.44 25.59 12.60
C GLU A 85 -13.84 25.50 13.23
N TRP A 86 -14.50 24.33 13.16
CA TRP A 86 -15.83 24.15 13.71
C TRP A 86 -15.87 24.23 15.25
N THR A 87 -17.02 24.67 15.75
CA THR A 87 -17.32 24.66 17.18
C THR A 87 -17.61 23.24 17.68
N PHE A 88 -17.47 23.01 18.98
CA PHE A 88 -17.79 21.71 19.58
C PHE A 88 -19.21 21.25 19.24
N GLN A 89 -20.15 22.19 19.14
CA GLN A 89 -21.56 21.93 18.92
C GLN A 89 -21.84 21.42 17.50
N GLU A 90 -21.18 22.02 16.51
CA GLU A 90 -21.26 21.59 15.10
C GLU A 90 -20.63 20.20 14.92
N LEU A 91 -19.48 19.95 15.55
CA LEU A 91 -18.82 18.64 15.56
C LEU A 91 -19.70 17.57 16.22
N TYR A 92 -20.37 17.93 17.33
CA TYR A 92 -21.28 17.06 18.05
C TYR A 92 -22.52 16.70 17.23
N ASP A 93 -23.13 17.69 16.58
CA ASP A 93 -24.29 17.48 15.72
C ASP A 93 -23.94 16.64 14.49
N GLN A 94 -22.75 16.83 13.90
CA GLN A 94 -22.29 15.96 12.81
C GLN A 94 -22.01 14.53 13.27
N ALA A 95 -21.30 14.33 14.39
CA ALA A 95 -21.06 12.99 14.90
C ALA A 95 -22.37 12.24 15.23
N LYS A 96 -23.40 12.99 15.66
CA LYS A 96 -24.75 12.48 15.87
C LYS A 96 -25.46 12.11 14.56
N GLU A 97 -25.39 12.97 13.54
CA GLU A 97 -25.98 12.71 12.21
C GLU A 97 -25.36 11.46 11.57
N LEU A 98 -24.04 11.33 11.69
CA LEU A 98 -23.25 10.21 11.18
C LEU A 98 -23.34 8.95 12.09
N LYS A 99 -24.03 9.05 13.22
CA LYS A 99 -24.25 7.96 14.19
C LYS A 99 -22.94 7.30 14.66
N ILE A 100 -21.90 8.11 14.86
CA ILE A 100 -20.61 7.65 15.39
C ILE A 100 -20.83 7.09 16.79
N LYS A 101 -20.36 5.87 17.08
CA LYS A 101 -20.56 5.28 18.41
C LYS A 101 -19.73 6.03 19.46
N GLY A 102 -20.34 6.32 20.61
CA GLY A 102 -19.64 6.97 21.73
C GLY A 102 -19.48 8.49 21.60
N TYR A 103 -19.97 9.12 20.53
CA TYR A 103 -19.86 10.57 20.28
C TYR A 103 -20.28 11.44 21.48
N SER A 104 -21.29 11.02 22.24
CA SER A 104 -21.79 11.75 23.41
C SER A 104 -20.79 11.90 24.55
N GLN A 105 -19.79 11.02 24.61
CA GLN A 105 -18.76 11.02 25.64
C GLN A 105 -17.44 11.64 25.14
N MET A 106 -17.38 12.02 23.86
CA MET A 106 -16.16 12.52 23.22
C MET A 106 -15.95 14.00 23.48
N ASN A 107 -14.70 14.39 23.71
CA ASN A 107 -14.29 15.79 23.73
C ASN A 107 -14.10 16.34 22.30
N LYS A 108 -13.84 17.66 22.14
CA LYS A 108 -13.70 18.31 20.82
C LYS A 108 -12.67 17.58 19.93
N SER A 109 -11.52 17.23 20.49
CA SER A 109 -10.45 16.58 19.74
C SER A 109 -10.81 15.15 19.33
N GLU A 110 -11.47 14.41 20.23
CA GLU A 110 -11.96 13.05 19.93
C GLU A 110 -13.06 13.05 18.88
N LEU A 111 -13.95 14.06 18.87
CA LEU A 111 -14.97 14.23 17.83
C LEU A 111 -14.34 14.50 16.46
N ILE A 112 -13.31 15.37 16.40
CA ILE A 112 -12.57 15.64 15.16
C ILE A 112 -11.93 14.36 14.62
N GLN A 113 -11.23 13.60 15.48
CA GLN A 113 -10.61 12.33 15.08
C GLN A 113 -11.63 11.30 14.61
N ALA A 114 -12.76 11.17 15.30
CA ALA A 114 -13.78 10.22 14.90
C ALA A 114 -14.45 10.57 13.56
N LEU A 115 -14.59 11.87 13.26
CA LEU A 115 -15.07 12.36 11.97
C LEU A 115 -14.03 12.15 10.84
N GLU A 116 -12.75 12.35 11.15
CA GLU A 116 -11.63 12.08 10.23
C GLU A 116 -11.55 10.60 9.86
N ASP A 117 -11.55 9.70 10.85
CA ASP A 117 -11.46 8.26 10.64
C ASP A 117 -12.62 7.73 9.79
N LEU A 118 -13.85 8.20 10.04
CA LEU A 118 -15.02 7.80 9.26
C LEU A 118 -14.91 8.22 7.78
N LYS A 119 -14.20 9.32 7.48
CA LYS A 119 -14.04 9.83 6.12
C LYS A 119 -12.88 9.16 5.38
N VAL A 120 -11.88 8.65 6.09
CA VAL A 120 -10.82 7.78 5.54
C VAL A 120 -11.37 6.40 5.14
N GLU A 121 -12.40 5.94 5.86
CA GLU A 121 -12.99 4.60 5.67
C GLU A 121 -14.04 4.55 4.54
N LYS A 122 -14.54 5.70 4.08
CA LYS A 122 -15.44 5.82 2.91
C LYS A 122 -14.70 6.00 1.59
#